data_AF-A0A140WY52-F1
#
_entry.id   AF-A0A140WY52-F1
#
_cell.length_a   1.000
_cell.length_b   1.000
_cell.length_c   1.000
_cell.angle_alpha   90.00
_cell.angle_beta   90.00
_cell.angle_gamma   90.00
#
_symmetry.space_group_name_H-M   'P 1'
#
loop_
_entity.id
_entity.type
_entity.pdbx_description
1 polymer ?
#
loop_
_entity_poly.entity_id
_entity_poly.type
_entity_poly.pdbx_seq_one_letter_code
_entity_poly.pdbx_strand_id
1 'polypeptide(L)'
;MSKHPKLLVLALACLACAGRASAAPASDEVARLAQRCAPDVSPLTMAYIVGHESSNGPYRININGSIQLKQQPRTEAEAVSVAKVLLKDNKSFDMGLAQINSNNLVGLGLSVDDIFKPCINLRASQTILKACYDSALKSYPAGQVALRHALSCYNTGSLTNGISNGYVTKVINVARQSTDLKIPTLLPDGQTSEDSTANEPQQAKSTAPQYDGEQDVFGSGDGDAFSRNNTDAFLTR
;
A
#
# COMPACT_ATOMS: atom_id res chain seq x y z
N MET A 1 -56.60 42.49 -7.05
CA MET A 1 -56.24 41.15 -7.57
C MET A 1 -54.92 41.24 -8.30
N SER A 2 -53.82 40.82 -7.68
CA SER A 2 -52.79 40.00 -8.32
C SER A 2 -51.81 39.60 -7.22
N LYS A 3 -51.77 38.30 -6.96
CA LYS A 3 -50.95 37.64 -5.95
C LYS A 3 -49.61 37.31 -6.61
N HIS A 4 -48.49 37.73 -6.04
CA HIS A 4 -47.21 37.07 -6.27
C HIS A 4 -46.77 36.40 -4.96
N PRO A 5 -46.55 35.07 -4.96
CA PRO A 5 -46.17 34.35 -3.76
C PRO A 5 -44.68 34.57 -3.48
N LYS A 6 -44.37 34.74 -2.19
CA LYS A 6 -43.03 34.61 -1.63
C LYS A 6 -42.57 33.17 -1.83
N LEU A 7 -41.52 32.93 -2.62
CA LEU A 7 -40.82 31.66 -2.58
C LEU A 7 -39.60 31.82 -1.67
N LEU A 8 -39.79 31.34 -0.44
CA LEU A 8 -38.78 31.18 0.59
C LEU A 8 -37.78 30.12 0.12
N VAL A 9 -36.54 30.52 -0.21
CA VAL A 9 -35.42 29.58 -0.40
C VAL A 9 -35.04 29.06 0.98
N LEU A 10 -35.55 27.89 1.35
CA LEU A 10 -35.10 27.17 2.53
C LEU A 10 -33.79 26.46 2.17
N ALA A 11 -32.67 27.14 2.40
CA ALA A 11 -31.35 26.53 2.36
C ALA A 11 -31.25 25.50 3.50
N LEU A 12 -31.52 24.23 3.18
CA LEU A 12 -31.22 23.12 4.08
C LEU A 12 -29.70 22.87 4.00
N ALA A 13 -28.95 23.63 4.79
CA ALA A 13 -27.58 23.29 5.13
C ALA A 13 -27.61 22.01 5.98
N CYS A 14 -27.61 20.86 5.31
CA CYS A 14 -27.31 19.61 5.98
C CYS A 14 -25.80 19.58 6.21
N LEU A 15 -25.39 20.05 7.39
CA LEU A 15 -24.07 19.84 7.95
C LEU A 15 -23.89 18.33 8.20
N ALA A 16 -23.63 17.58 7.13
CA ALA A 16 -23.07 16.26 7.29
C ALA A 16 -21.61 16.46 7.69
N CYS A 17 -21.29 16.21 8.96
CA CYS A 17 -19.94 15.85 9.36
C CYS A 17 -19.55 14.58 8.60
N ALA A 18 -19.12 14.72 7.34
CA ALA A 18 -18.28 13.76 6.71
C ALA A 18 -16.93 13.86 7.43
N GLY A 19 -16.79 13.11 8.53
CA GLY A 19 -15.47 12.74 9.01
C GLY A 19 -14.74 12.21 7.77
N ARG A 20 -13.69 12.92 7.34
CA ARG A 20 -12.87 12.45 6.21
C ARG A 20 -12.36 11.09 6.65
N ALA A 21 -12.89 10.02 6.08
CA ALA A 21 -12.27 8.72 6.20
C ALA A 21 -10.90 8.86 5.54
N SER A 22 -9.87 9.11 6.36
CA SER A 22 -8.49 9.07 5.89
C SER A 22 -8.23 7.67 5.38
N ALA A 23 -7.52 7.57 4.26
CA ALA A 23 -6.96 6.30 3.81
C ALA A 23 -6.22 5.63 4.98
N ALA A 24 -6.26 4.31 5.04
CA ALA A 24 -5.47 3.60 6.01
C ALA A 24 -3.97 3.78 5.70
N PRO A 25 -3.09 3.78 6.72
CA PRO A 25 -1.66 3.70 6.46
C PRO A 25 -1.34 2.42 5.67
N ALA A 26 -0.21 2.42 4.95
CA ALA A 26 0.27 1.20 4.35
C ALA A 26 0.55 0.12 5.41
N SER A 27 0.29 -1.13 5.03
CA SER A 27 0.51 -2.31 5.86
C SER A 27 1.79 -3.04 5.45
N ASP A 28 2.64 -3.39 6.43
CA ASP A 28 3.81 -4.24 6.23
C ASP A 28 3.44 -5.64 5.70
N GLU A 29 2.28 -6.15 6.10
CA GLU A 29 1.76 -7.43 5.61
C GLU A 29 1.49 -7.35 4.10
N VAL A 30 0.85 -6.26 3.65
CA VAL A 30 0.60 -6.02 2.23
C VAL A 30 1.91 -5.83 1.47
N ALA A 31 2.88 -5.11 2.03
CA ALA A 31 4.19 -4.94 1.40
C ALA A 31 4.89 -6.31 1.20
N ARG A 32 4.93 -7.16 2.22
CA ARG A 32 5.48 -8.53 2.11
C ARG A 32 4.74 -9.39 1.10
N LEU A 33 3.41 -9.25 1.02
CA LEU A 33 2.60 -9.94 0.03
C LEU A 33 2.93 -9.45 -1.39
N ALA A 34 3.03 -8.14 -1.58
CA ALA A 34 3.39 -7.50 -2.84
C ALA A 34 4.77 -7.96 -3.32
N GLN A 35 5.77 -8.03 -2.44
CA GLN A 35 7.10 -8.52 -2.78
C GLN A 35 7.08 -9.92 -3.42
N ARG A 36 6.19 -10.81 -2.97
CA ARG A 36 6.07 -12.17 -3.51
C ARG A 36 5.18 -12.26 -4.75
N CYS A 37 4.12 -11.46 -4.80
CA CYS A 37 3.02 -11.65 -5.75
C CYS A 37 2.97 -10.61 -6.87
N ALA A 38 3.66 -9.49 -6.68
CA ALA A 38 3.78 -8.36 -7.60
C ALA A 38 5.22 -7.79 -7.59
N PRO A 39 6.24 -8.57 -8.04
CA PRO A 39 7.65 -8.19 -7.94
C PRO A 39 8.12 -7.07 -8.90
N ASP A 40 7.34 -6.72 -9.92
CA ASP A 40 7.70 -5.61 -10.84
C ASP A 40 7.28 -4.24 -10.27
N VAL A 41 6.65 -4.20 -9.08
CA VAL A 41 6.24 -2.97 -8.39
C VAL A 41 6.92 -2.94 -7.03
N SER A 42 7.44 -1.77 -6.63
CA SER A 42 7.96 -1.59 -5.28
C SER A 42 6.93 -2.04 -4.23
N PRO A 43 7.31 -2.92 -3.27
CA PRO A 43 6.41 -3.38 -2.21
C PRO A 43 5.68 -2.26 -1.48
N LEU A 44 6.39 -1.17 -1.19
CA LEU A 44 5.83 0.00 -0.52
C LEU A 44 4.85 0.76 -1.43
N THR A 45 5.16 0.94 -2.71
CA THR A 45 4.24 1.56 -3.66
C THR A 45 2.92 0.79 -3.74
N MET A 46 2.99 -0.54 -3.83
CA MET A 46 1.77 -1.37 -3.82
C MET A 46 1.01 -1.23 -2.49
N ALA A 47 1.71 -1.20 -1.35
CA ALA A 47 1.08 -1.01 -0.05
C ALA A 47 0.41 0.37 0.09
N TYR A 48 0.97 1.44 -0.48
CA TYR A 48 0.33 2.77 -0.51
C TYR A 48 -0.94 2.79 -1.35
N ILE A 49 -0.93 2.11 -2.50
CA ILE A 49 -2.12 1.92 -3.33
C ILE A 49 -3.20 1.19 -2.52
N VAL A 50 -2.88 0.01 -1.98
CA VAL A 50 -3.85 -0.80 -1.21
C VAL A 50 -4.40 -0.09 0.03
N GLY A 51 -3.55 0.66 0.74
CA GLY A 51 -3.97 1.47 1.88
C GLY A 51 -4.99 2.55 1.48
N HIS A 52 -4.82 3.15 0.30
CA HIS A 52 -5.80 4.09 -0.26
C HIS A 52 -7.06 3.40 -0.79
N GLU A 53 -6.90 2.32 -1.54
CA GLU A 53 -7.97 1.67 -2.30
C GLU A 53 -8.97 0.91 -1.39
N SER A 54 -8.47 0.12 -0.46
CA SER A 54 -9.31 -0.82 0.32
C SER A 54 -9.18 -0.68 1.82
N SER A 55 -8.37 0.26 2.30
CA SER A 55 -7.92 0.32 3.69
C SER A 55 -7.35 -1.04 4.16
N ASN A 56 -6.55 -1.68 3.29
CA ASN A 56 -5.98 -3.02 3.48
C ASN A 56 -7.02 -4.17 3.57
N GLY A 57 -8.25 -3.97 3.09
CA GLY A 57 -9.32 -4.97 3.15
C GLY A 57 -9.36 -5.88 1.90
N PRO A 58 -9.08 -7.19 2.01
CA PRO A 58 -8.91 -8.06 0.84
C PRO A 58 -10.21 -8.39 0.09
N TYR A 59 -11.37 -8.17 0.72
CA TYR A 59 -12.69 -8.53 0.18
C TYR A 59 -13.58 -7.31 -0.06
N ARG A 60 -12.99 -6.11 -0.13
CA ARG A 60 -13.74 -4.87 -0.39
C ARG A 60 -14.35 -4.89 -1.78
N ILE A 61 -15.60 -4.48 -1.86
CA ILE A 61 -16.32 -4.27 -3.12
C ILE A 61 -16.89 -2.86 -3.13
N ASN A 62 -16.53 -2.10 -4.16
CA ASN A 62 -17.07 -0.76 -4.41
C ASN A 62 -17.87 -0.77 -5.71
N ILE A 63 -19.16 -0.43 -5.68
CA ILE A 63 -20.01 -0.42 -6.87
C ILE A 63 -19.92 0.96 -7.52
N ASN A 64 -19.61 1.02 -8.81
CA ASN A 64 -19.54 2.29 -9.52
C ASN A 64 -20.93 2.93 -9.63
N GLY A 65 -21.02 4.21 -9.28
CA GLY A 65 -22.28 4.97 -9.26
C GLY A 65 -22.70 5.34 -7.85
N SER A 66 -24.01 5.44 -7.62
CA SER A 66 -24.58 5.90 -6.34
C SER A 66 -24.95 4.77 -5.37
N ILE A 67 -24.88 3.52 -5.81
CA ILE A 67 -25.28 2.35 -5.01
C ILE A 67 -24.09 1.91 -4.17
N GLN A 68 -24.32 1.63 -2.89
CA GLN A 68 -23.33 1.03 -2.01
C GLN A 68 -23.87 -0.27 -1.42
N LEU A 69 -22.96 -1.21 -1.16
CA LEU A 69 -23.31 -2.40 -0.39
C LEU A 69 -23.68 -2.01 1.04
N LYS A 70 -24.80 -2.55 1.53
CA LYS A 70 -25.22 -2.36 2.93
C LYS A 70 -24.20 -2.91 3.91
N GLN A 71 -23.53 -4.00 3.54
CA GLN A 71 -22.49 -4.66 4.31
C GLN A 71 -21.39 -5.16 3.37
N GLN A 72 -20.14 -4.95 3.76
CA GLN A 72 -18.98 -5.45 3.03
C GLN A 72 -18.78 -6.94 3.32
N PRO A 73 -18.36 -7.75 2.33
CA PRO A 73 -18.00 -9.15 2.53
C PRO A 73 -16.90 -9.32 3.58
N ARG A 74 -16.99 -10.40 4.36
CA ARG A 74 -16.02 -10.77 5.40
C ARG A 74 -15.14 -11.96 4.99
N THR A 75 -15.58 -12.73 3.99
CA THR A 75 -14.85 -13.89 3.48
C THR A 75 -14.72 -13.81 1.95
N GLU A 76 -13.76 -14.55 1.40
CA GLU A 76 -13.60 -14.69 -0.06
C GLU A 76 -14.89 -15.21 -0.70
N ALA A 77 -15.51 -16.25 -0.13
CA ALA A 77 -16.73 -16.86 -0.65
C ALA A 77 -17.92 -15.87 -0.69
N GLU A 78 -18.06 -15.03 0.34
CA GLU A 78 -19.06 -13.95 0.34
C GLU A 78 -18.78 -12.92 -0.76
N ALA A 79 -17.52 -12.51 -0.91
CA ALA A 79 -17.12 -11.52 -1.91
C ALA A 79 -17.37 -12.02 -3.34
N VAL A 80 -17.02 -13.28 -3.61
CA VAL A 80 -17.31 -13.98 -4.86
C VAL A 80 -18.81 -14.03 -5.13
N SER A 81 -19.62 -14.41 -4.12
CA SER A 81 -21.07 -14.50 -4.26
C SER A 81 -21.70 -13.15 -4.62
N VAL A 82 -21.31 -12.08 -3.90
CA VAL A 82 -21.76 -10.72 -4.19
C VAL A 82 -21.31 -10.27 -5.59
N ALA A 83 -20.06 -10.52 -5.97
CA ALA A 83 -19.54 -10.16 -7.29
C ALA A 83 -20.29 -10.86 -8.43
N LYS A 84 -20.68 -12.14 -8.26
CA LYS A 84 -21.50 -12.87 -9.23
C LYS A 84 -22.88 -12.25 -9.44
N VAL A 85 -23.52 -11.80 -8.36
CA VAL A 85 -24.79 -11.06 -8.44
C VAL A 85 -24.61 -9.75 -9.21
N LEU A 86 -23.58 -8.97 -8.87
CA LEU A 86 -23.29 -7.70 -9.53
C LEU A 86 -22.98 -7.86 -11.03
N LEU A 87 -22.27 -8.92 -11.42
CA LEU A 87 -22.05 -9.24 -12.83
C LEU A 87 -23.35 -9.58 -13.57
N LYS A 88 -24.22 -10.41 -12.97
CA LYS A 88 -25.53 -10.76 -13.53
C LYS A 88 -26.41 -9.52 -13.75
N ASP A 89 -26.27 -8.54 -12.88
CA ASP A 89 -26.99 -7.26 -12.94
C ASP A 89 -26.30 -6.21 -13.83
N ASN A 90 -25.27 -6.60 -14.59
CA ASN A 90 -24.48 -5.73 -15.47
C ASN A 90 -23.91 -4.48 -14.75
N LYS A 91 -23.46 -4.64 -13.50
CA LYS A 91 -22.81 -3.56 -12.74
C LYS A 91 -21.31 -3.54 -12.98
N SER A 92 -20.74 -2.32 -13.02
CA SER A 92 -19.30 -2.10 -12.89
C SER A 92 -18.96 -1.89 -11.42
N PHE A 93 -17.92 -2.54 -10.93
CA PHE A 93 -17.52 -2.50 -9.53
C PHE A 93 -16.04 -2.86 -9.38
N ASP A 94 -15.42 -2.40 -8.31
CA ASP A 94 -14.03 -2.63 -7.97
C ASP A 94 -13.90 -3.70 -6.89
N MET A 95 -12.82 -4.49 -6.94
CA MET A 95 -12.70 -5.72 -6.15
C MET A 95 -11.34 -5.84 -5.46
N GLY A 96 -11.40 -6.17 -4.16
CA GLY A 96 -10.28 -6.63 -3.35
C GLY A 96 -9.25 -5.57 -2.99
N LEU A 97 -8.06 -6.02 -2.58
CA LEU A 97 -7.00 -5.18 -1.99
C LEU A 97 -6.69 -3.92 -2.82
N ALA A 98 -6.52 -4.09 -4.12
CA ALA A 98 -6.12 -3.05 -5.06
C ALA A 98 -7.28 -2.52 -5.91
N GLN A 99 -8.52 -2.84 -5.52
CA GLN A 99 -9.77 -2.37 -6.15
C GLN A 99 -9.75 -2.52 -7.69
N ILE A 100 -9.52 -3.75 -8.16
CA ILE A 100 -9.50 -4.04 -9.60
C ILE A 100 -10.92 -3.98 -10.15
N ASN A 101 -11.16 -3.15 -11.16
CA ASN A 101 -12.47 -3.01 -11.78
C ASN A 101 -12.91 -4.27 -12.53
N SER A 102 -14.18 -4.64 -12.43
CA SER A 102 -14.78 -5.81 -13.08
C SER A 102 -14.62 -5.82 -14.61
N ASN A 103 -14.56 -4.64 -15.24
CA ASN A 103 -14.35 -4.52 -16.68
C ASN A 103 -12.95 -4.97 -17.14
N ASN A 104 -11.96 -5.03 -16.23
CA ASN A 104 -10.60 -5.43 -16.57
C ASN A 104 -10.41 -6.96 -16.56
N LEU A 105 -11.32 -7.72 -15.95
CA LEU A 105 -11.14 -9.16 -15.72
C LEU A 105 -10.90 -9.96 -17.00
N VAL A 106 -11.69 -9.70 -18.05
CA VAL A 106 -11.57 -10.40 -19.34
C VAL A 106 -10.19 -10.16 -19.95
N GLY A 107 -9.72 -8.91 -19.97
CA GLY A 107 -8.39 -8.56 -20.50
C GLY A 107 -7.23 -9.14 -19.68
N LEU A 108 -7.47 -9.43 -18.39
CA LEU A 108 -6.50 -10.07 -17.50
C LEU A 108 -6.58 -11.60 -17.51
N GLY A 109 -7.56 -12.20 -18.21
CA GLY A 109 -7.81 -13.64 -18.17
C GLY A 109 -8.24 -14.14 -16.79
N LEU A 110 -8.93 -13.30 -16.02
CA LEU A 110 -9.37 -13.59 -14.65
C LEU A 110 -10.89 -13.63 -14.56
N SER A 111 -11.39 -14.24 -13.50
CA SER A 111 -12.81 -14.22 -13.13
C SER A 111 -13.02 -13.65 -11.73
N VAL A 112 -14.29 -13.43 -11.36
CA VAL A 112 -14.64 -13.05 -9.99
C VAL A 112 -14.33 -14.15 -8.96
N ASP A 113 -14.20 -15.41 -9.39
CA ASP A 113 -13.80 -16.53 -8.53
C ASP A 113 -12.30 -16.46 -8.14
N ASP A 114 -11.52 -15.66 -8.85
CA ASP A 114 -10.06 -15.56 -8.67
C ASP A 114 -9.63 -14.28 -7.98
N ILE A 115 -10.27 -13.16 -8.33
CA ILE A 115 -9.73 -11.82 -8.07
C ILE A 115 -9.67 -11.43 -6.58
N PHE A 116 -10.42 -12.11 -5.71
CA PHE A 116 -10.38 -11.89 -4.27
C PHE A 116 -9.23 -12.64 -3.57
N LYS A 117 -8.54 -13.55 -4.26
CA LYS A 117 -7.32 -14.17 -3.76
C LYS A 117 -6.23 -13.08 -3.71
N PRO A 118 -5.64 -12.78 -2.54
CA PRO A 118 -4.78 -11.60 -2.37
C PRO A 118 -3.64 -11.49 -3.40
N CYS A 119 -2.93 -12.59 -3.67
CA CYS A 119 -1.84 -12.58 -4.66
C CYS A 119 -2.30 -12.41 -6.11
N ILE A 120 -3.48 -12.92 -6.47
CA ILE A 120 -4.03 -12.70 -7.81
C ILE A 120 -4.41 -11.22 -7.96
N ASN A 121 -5.03 -10.64 -6.94
CA ASN A 121 -5.40 -9.22 -6.92
C ASN A 121 -4.18 -8.30 -7.09
N LEU A 122 -3.10 -8.55 -6.34
CA LEU A 122 -1.88 -7.74 -6.46
C LEU A 122 -1.17 -7.92 -7.80
N ARG A 123 -1.17 -9.14 -8.37
CA ARG A 123 -0.62 -9.37 -9.72
C ARG A 123 -1.41 -8.65 -10.81
N ALA A 124 -2.74 -8.64 -10.68
CA ALA A 124 -3.62 -7.86 -11.56
C ALA A 124 -3.30 -6.36 -11.45
N SER A 125 -3.14 -5.84 -10.23
CA SER A 125 -2.73 -4.45 -10.00
C SER A 125 -1.38 -4.11 -10.63
N GLN A 126 -0.36 -4.96 -10.45
CA GLN A 126 0.94 -4.80 -11.12
C GLN A 126 0.79 -4.73 -12.63
N THR A 127 -0.01 -5.62 -13.22
CA THR A 127 -0.17 -5.69 -14.68
C THR A 127 -0.76 -4.38 -15.21
N ILE A 128 -1.81 -3.86 -14.56
CA ILE A 128 -2.42 -2.58 -14.92
C ILE A 128 -1.45 -1.41 -14.71
N LEU A 129 -0.80 -1.35 -13.55
CA LEU A 129 0.11 -0.26 -13.22
C LEU A 129 1.31 -0.20 -14.17
N LYS A 130 1.87 -1.36 -14.54
CA LYS A 130 2.97 -1.48 -15.51
C LYS A 130 2.53 -0.98 -16.89
N ALA A 131 1.36 -1.40 -17.38
CA ALA A 131 0.83 -0.89 -18.63
C ALA A 131 0.62 0.64 -18.62
N CYS A 132 0.13 1.18 -17.50
CA CYS A 132 0.00 2.62 -17.31
C CYS A 132 1.36 3.34 -17.26
N TYR A 133 2.37 2.73 -16.62
CA TYR A 133 3.73 3.28 -16.54
C TYR A 133 4.42 3.26 -17.91
N ASP A 134 4.32 2.17 -18.66
CA ASP A 134 4.81 2.07 -20.04
C ASP A 134 4.14 3.10 -20.96
N SER A 135 2.86 3.38 -20.74
CA SER A 135 2.14 4.46 -21.44
C SER A 135 2.68 5.85 -21.05
N ALA A 136 2.91 6.09 -19.75
CA ALA A 136 3.43 7.34 -19.24
C ALA A 136 4.84 7.64 -19.76
N LEU A 137 5.70 6.62 -19.86
CA LEU A 137 7.08 6.75 -20.35
C LEU A 137 7.18 7.26 -21.79
N LYS A 138 6.09 7.19 -22.58
CA LYS A 138 6.06 7.73 -23.95
C LYS A 138 6.03 9.26 -23.97
N SER A 139 5.60 9.89 -22.88
CA SER A 139 5.36 11.35 -22.81
C SER A 139 6.07 12.03 -21.65
N TYR A 140 6.60 11.27 -20.69
CA TYR A 140 7.16 11.80 -19.44
C TYR A 140 8.48 11.13 -19.06
N PRO A 141 9.40 11.86 -18.39
CA PRO A 141 10.62 11.27 -17.87
C PRO A 141 10.36 10.08 -16.92
N ALA A 142 11.23 9.09 -17.00
CA ALA A 142 11.19 7.92 -16.13
C ALA A 142 11.31 8.27 -14.64
N GLY A 143 10.93 7.33 -13.78
CA GLY A 143 10.94 7.47 -12.34
C GLY A 143 9.66 8.12 -11.81
N GLN A 144 9.80 9.05 -10.87
CA GLN A 144 8.67 9.58 -10.11
C GLN A 144 7.64 10.35 -10.96
N VAL A 145 8.07 11.01 -12.05
CA VAL A 145 7.15 11.75 -12.92
C VAL A 145 6.24 10.78 -13.68
N ALA A 146 6.82 9.83 -14.42
CA ALA A 146 6.05 8.78 -15.09
C ALA A 146 5.18 7.98 -14.11
N LEU A 147 5.66 7.69 -12.88
CA LEU A 147 4.88 6.95 -11.89
C LEU A 147 3.63 7.70 -11.45
N ARG A 148 3.70 9.03 -11.26
CA ARG A 148 2.53 9.85 -10.91
C ARG A 148 1.48 9.85 -12.02
N HIS A 149 1.92 9.92 -13.28
CA HIS A 149 1.03 9.79 -14.44
C HIS A 149 0.48 8.35 -14.58
N ALA A 150 1.27 7.34 -14.24
CA ALA A 150 0.81 5.95 -14.20
C ALA A 150 -0.27 5.73 -13.13
N LEU A 151 -0.12 6.31 -11.94
CA LEU A 151 -1.13 6.29 -10.89
C LEU A 151 -2.42 7.02 -11.33
N SER A 152 -2.30 8.10 -12.08
CA SER A 152 -3.46 8.75 -12.69
C SER A 152 -4.21 7.82 -13.64
N CYS A 153 -3.46 7.13 -14.51
CA CYS A 153 -4.00 6.15 -15.44
C CYS A 153 -4.60 4.94 -14.71
N TYR A 154 -3.97 4.48 -13.62
CA TYR A 154 -4.48 3.39 -12.80
C TYR A 154 -5.89 3.69 -12.28
N ASN A 155 -6.13 4.92 -11.83
CA ASN A 155 -7.43 5.34 -11.32
C ASN A 155 -8.49 5.62 -12.39
N THR A 156 -8.11 6.17 -13.55
CA THR A 156 -9.08 6.76 -14.51
C THR A 156 -8.93 6.29 -15.96
N GLY A 157 -7.88 5.55 -16.27
CA GLY A 157 -7.42 5.30 -17.64
C GLY A 157 -6.72 6.49 -18.31
N SER A 158 -6.73 7.69 -17.71
CA SER A 158 -6.08 8.90 -18.23
C SER A 158 -4.81 9.23 -17.47
N LEU A 159 -3.75 9.59 -18.19
CA LEU A 159 -2.47 10.01 -17.60
C LEU A 159 -2.57 11.30 -16.77
N THR A 160 -3.66 12.05 -16.84
CA THR A 160 -3.82 13.34 -16.12
C THR A 160 -5.05 13.44 -15.21
N ASN A 161 -6.15 12.75 -15.51
CA ASN A 161 -7.41 12.96 -14.77
C ASN A 161 -7.33 12.55 -13.29
N GLY A 162 -6.57 11.51 -12.96
CA GLY A 162 -6.32 11.07 -11.59
C GLY A 162 -5.38 12.02 -10.80
N ILE A 163 -4.59 12.84 -11.49
CA ILE A 163 -3.90 13.97 -10.85
C ILE A 163 -4.93 15.06 -10.55
N SER A 164 -5.72 15.46 -11.55
CA SER A 164 -6.71 16.54 -11.43
C SER A 164 -7.80 16.26 -10.40
N ASN A 165 -8.24 15.00 -10.25
CA ASN A 165 -9.25 14.60 -9.28
C ASN A 165 -8.69 14.38 -7.85
N GLY A 166 -7.37 14.54 -7.68
CA GLY A 166 -6.67 14.42 -6.40
C GLY A 166 -6.33 13.00 -5.96
N TYR A 167 -6.60 11.96 -6.76
CA TYR A 167 -6.25 10.57 -6.46
C TYR A 167 -4.76 10.41 -6.17
N VAL A 168 -3.91 10.91 -7.06
CA VAL A 168 -2.44 10.77 -6.92
C VAL A 168 -1.96 11.41 -5.61
N THR A 169 -2.51 12.57 -5.24
CA THR A 169 -2.21 13.23 -3.97
C THR A 169 -2.62 12.39 -2.76
N LYS A 170 -3.76 11.69 -2.82
CA LYS A 170 -4.22 10.80 -1.73
C LYS A 170 -3.26 9.63 -1.52
N VAL A 171 -2.82 8.96 -2.60
CA VAL A 171 -1.83 7.87 -2.52
C VAL A 171 -0.50 8.37 -1.95
N ILE A 172 -0.02 9.55 -2.37
CA ILE A 172 1.19 10.17 -1.82
C ILE A 172 1.04 10.47 -0.32
N ASN A 173 -0.15 10.88 0.12
CA ASN A 173 -0.39 11.15 1.54
C ASN A 173 -0.33 9.86 2.38
N VAL A 174 -0.74 8.71 1.84
CA VAL A 174 -0.51 7.41 2.50
C VAL A 174 0.99 7.17 2.65
N ALA A 175 1.78 7.42 1.60
CA ALA A 175 3.23 7.26 1.65
C ALA A 175 3.89 8.13 2.73
N ARG A 176 3.49 9.41 2.81
CA ARG A 176 4.00 10.36 3.83
C ARG A 176 3.68 9.93 5.25
N GLN A 177 2.47 9.41 5.48
CA GLN A 177 2.07 8.92 6.80
C GLN A 177 2.87 7.69 7.22
N SER A 178 3.30 6.86 6.27
CA SER A 178 4.12 5.69 6.54
C SER A 178 5.59 6.01 6.80
N THR A 179 6.07 7.21 6.47
CA THR A 179 7.46 7.64 6.69
C THR A 179 7.66 8.50 7.94
N ASP A 180 6.58 8.84 8.67
CA ASP A 180 6.64 9.68 9.88
C ASP A 180 7.06 8.84 11.10
N LEU A 181 8.31 8.37 11.09
CA LEU A 181 8.90 7.63 12.20
C LEU A 181 9.29 8.61 13.32
N LYS A 182 8.66 8.47 14.49
CA LYS A 182 9.07 9.22 15.70
C LYS A 182 10.45 8.84 16.21
N ILE A 183 10.83 7.58 16.02
CA ILE A 183 12.16 7.06 16.36
C ILE A 183 12.80 6.64 15.04
N PRO A 184 13.92 7.24 14.64
CA PRO A 184 14.57 6.92 13.38
C PRO A 184 15.08 5.48 13.38
N THR A 185 15.25 4.93 12.18
CA THR A 185 15.95 3.64 12.02
C THR A 185 17.34 3.73 12.63
N LEU A 186 17.68 2.76 13.49
CA LEU A 186 19.05 2.62 13.98
C LEU A 186 19.94 2.29 12.79
N LEU A 187 20.88 3.19 12.48
CA LEU A 187 21.89 2.98 11.47
C LEU A 187 23.11 2.33 12.11
N PRO A 188 23.75 1.33 11.46
CA PRO A 188 25.07 0.86 11.85
C PRO A 188 26.08 2.01 11.85
N ASP A 189 27.11 1.91 12.70
CA ASP A 189 28.18 2.91 12.77
C ASP A 189 28.77 3.17 11.37
N GLY A 190 28.82 4.45 10.99
CA GLY A 190 29.34 4.89 9.70
C GLY A 190 28.33 5.03 8.56
N GLN A 191 27.03 4.71 8.76
CA GLN A 191 25.98 4.99 7.78
C GLN A 191 25.20 6.28 8.13
N THR A 192 25.00 7.15 7.14
CA THR A 192 24.12 8.32 7.26
C THR A 192 22.73 8.00 6.72
N SER A 193 21.71 8.72 7.20
CA SER A 193 20.30 8.49 6.84
C SER A 193 19.98 8.68 5.35
N GLU A 194 20.90 9.25 4.58
CA GLU A 194 20.74 9.47 3.14
C GLU A 194 21.04 8.19 2.31
N ASP A 195 21.94 7.32 2.78
CA ASP A 195 22.35 6.09 2.08
C ASP A 195 21.25 5.02 2.01
N SER A 196 20.27 5.05 2.92
CA SER A 196 19.22 4.01 3.00
C SER A 196 18.07 4.18 2.00
N THR A 197 18.04 5.27 1.21
CA THR A 197 16.94 5.54 0.26
C THR A 197 17.25 5.21 -1.21
N ALA A 198 18.43 4.70 -1.52
CA ALA A 198 18.81 4.25 -2.85
C ALA A 198 19.21 2.76 -2.84
N ASN A 199 18.25 1.86 -3.10
CA ASN A 199 18.57 0.47 -3.40
C ASN A 199 18.94 0.35 -4.89
N GLU A 200 20.24 0.50 -5.19
CA GLU A 200 20.88 -0.14 -6.34
C GLU A 200 21.84 -1.21 -5.78
N PRO A 201 21.86 -2.46 -6.29
CA PRO A 201 22.73 -3.49 -5.73
C PRO A 201 24.16 -3.27 -6.23
N GLN A 202 24.96 -2.51 -5.47
CA GLN A 202 26.41 -2.54 -5.64
C GLN A 202 27.00 -3.76 -4.93
N GLN A 203 27.39 -4.70 -5.79
CA GLN A 203 28.19 -5.88 -5.52
C GLN A 203 29.41 -5.54 -4.65
N ALA A 204 29.36 -5.90 -3.37
CA ALA A 204 30.48 -5.76 -2.45
C ALA A 204 31.62 -6.68 -2.90
N LYS A 205 32.68 -6.09 -3.45
CA LYS A 205 34.00 -6.71 -3.50
C LYS A 205 34.48 -6.89 -2.07
N SER A 206 34.53 -8.13 -1.61
CA SER A 206 35.22 -8.52 -0.39
C SER A 206 36.70 -8.15 -0.53
N THR A 207 37.14 -7.21 0.31
CA THR A 207 38.55 -7.11 0.69
C THR A 207 38.56 -7.18 2.21
N ALA A 208 38.90 -8.36 2.73
CA ALA A 208 39.10 -8.57 4.15
C ALA A 208 40.31 -7.72 4.62
N PRO A 209 40.22 -6.99 5.75
CA PRO A 209 41.41 -6.48 6.40
C PRO A 209 42.22 -7.65 6.96
N GLN A 210 43.49 -7.74 6.58
CA GLN A 210 44.48 -8.51 7.34
C GLN A 210 44.62 -7.87 8.72
N TYR A 211 44.45 -8.67 9.76
CA TYR A 211 44.80 -8.30 11.13
C TYR A 211 46.18 -8.90 11.42
N ASP A 212 47.19 -8.06 11.34
CA ASP A 212 48.53 -8.24 11.85
C ASP A 212 48.49 -8.02 13.37
N GLY A 213 48.68 -9.11 14.12
CA GLY A 213 48.69 -9.05 15.57
C GLY A 213 49.94 -8.35 16.09
N GLU A 214 49.79 -7.52 17.13
CA GLU A 214 50.75 -7.50 18.24
C GLU A 214 50.18 -6.76 19.48
N GLN A 215 50.43 -7.39 20.63
CA GLN A 215 50.55 -6.88 22.00
C GLN A 215 49.32 -6.45 22.82
N ASP A 216 48.90 -7.40 23.64
CA ASP A 216 48.15 -7.26 24.89
C ASP A 216 48.84 -6.27 25.86
N VAL A 217 48.17 -5.15 26.14
CA VAL A 217 48.51 -4.19 27.20
C VAL A 217 47.40 -4.18 28.24
N PHE A 218 47.14 -5.33 28.86
CA PHE A 218 46.42 -5.41 30.13
C PHE A 218 47.12 -6.43 31.04
N GLY A 219 48.20 -5.95 31.66
CA GLY A 219 48.79 -6.62 32.81
C GLY A 219 47.84 -6.56 34.01
N SER A 220 47.59 -7.73 34.59
CA SER A 220 47.36 -8.02 36.01
C SER A 220 46.51 -7.04 36.82
N GLY A 221 45.26 -7.43 37.07
CA GLY A 221 44.41 -6.80 38.09
C GLY A 221 43.09 -7.52 38.28
N ASP A 222 43.08 -8.48 39.22
CA ASP A 222 41.97 -8.95 40.07
C ASP A 222 40.52 -8.99 39.53
N GLY A 223 39.99 -10.20 39.39
CA GLY A 223 38.63 -10.52 39.87
C GLY A 223 37.51 -10.63 38.83
N ASP A 224 37.43 -11.77 38.16
CA ASP A 224 36.33 -12.14 37.26
C ASP A 224 34.99 -12.25 38.01
N ALA A 225 34.01 -11.40 37.68
CA ALA A 225 32.73 -11.30 38.39
C ALA A 225 31.56 -12.11 37.79
N PHE A 226 31.76 -12.92 36.73
CA PHE A 226 30.62 -13.59 36.07
C PHE A 226 30.84 -15.06 35.65
N SER A 227 31.83 -15.74 36.21
CA SER A 227 32.06 -17.17 35.93
C SER A 227 31.87 -18.03 37.17
N ARG A 228 30.63 -18.20 37.65
CA ARG A 228 30.22 -19.43 38.36
C ARG A 228 28.75 -19.79 38.11
N ASN A 229 28.58 -20.93 37.44
CA ASN A 229 27.42 -21.80 37.54
C ASN A 229 26.94 -21.91 38.99
N ASN A 230 25.65 -21.70 39.24
CA ASN A 230 24.94 -22.44 40.29
C ASN A 230 23.49 -22.68 39.87
N THR A 231 23.22 -23.97 39.70
CA THR A 231 21.92 -24.64 39.64
C THR A 231 21.08 -24.40 40.89
N ASP A 232 19.77 -24.33 40.66
CA ASP A 232 18.65 -24.58 41.57
C ASP A 232 18.52 -23.78 42.87
N ALA A 233 17.54 -22.87 42.86
CA ALA A 233 16.77 -22.53 44.03
C ALA A 233 15.27 -22.32 43.69
N PHE A 234 14.49 -23.37 43.92
CA PHE A 234 13.10 -23.39 44.43
C PHE A 234 12.06 -22.51 43.70
N LEU A 235 11.34 -23.06 42.73
CA LEU A 235 10.01 -23.67 42.93
C LEU A 235 9.65 -24.06 44.38
N THR A 236 8.69 -23.33 44.97
CA THR A 236 7.53 -23.75 45.80
C THR A 236 6.91 -22.47 46.38
N ARG A 237 5.59 -22.21 46.41
CA ARG A 237 4.33 -22.93 46.19
C ARG A 237 3.31 -21.94 45.61
#